data_AF-A0A939YLH9-F1
#
_entry.id   AF-A0A939YLH9-F1
#
_cell.length_a   1.000
_cell.length_b   1.000
_cell.length_c   1.000
_cell.angle_alpha   90.00
_cell.angle_beta   90.00
_cell.angle_gamma   90.00
#
_symmetry.space_group_name_H-M   'P 1'
#
loop_
_entity.id
_entity.type
_entity.pdbx_description
1 polymer ?
#
loop_
_entity_poly.entity_id
_entity_poly.type
_entity_poly.pdbx_seq_one_letter_code
_entity_poly.pdbx_strand_id
1 'polypeptide(L)'
;MKIHTKRILAAILSTGVIASTLGATLTSAAADVKVAITDNYYTNNYWFFSKYYLYGFIPIPNSSKPTRYYTPEDQKYYNNAVKVANFCRSLGFNQESKKFDAYVYNNNQIKRVNSDTLYISYALNNSELYKNAIGQAGSITVGSVDSTYMNPMSSVPDIIAHEYVHLVEHRIAGWDASVKQGNFEGGALMEAYSDILGELSETNPDWRMGTALFKNNSGDKCLRDLRNPVSTYTPKNSAGTRVSVKFYDDYNKFKTENPGMYPSRSDVDNYSASTIVSHAAYLMSTSGIRKDVLAQLWYDSLSEYKNAYPSFSECRTAVVSATNKYAAKKGYSARNKAELLGRVNWAFDKVNIK
;
A
#
# COMPACT_ATOMS: atom_id res chain seq x y z
N MET A 1 10.19 64.08 -2.81
CA MET A 1 9.63 62.71 -2.65
C MET A 1 10.40 61.73 -3.53
N LYS A 2 11.54 61.24 -3.02
CA LYS A 2 12.12 59.95 -3.41
C LYS A 2 11.71 58.95 -2.33
N ILE A 3 11.76 57.66 -2.67
CA ILE A 3 11.49 56.47 -1.85
C ILE A 3 10.01 56.05 -1.93
N HIS A 4 9.70 55.08 -2.80
CA HIS A 4 8.79 53.94 -2.52
C HIS A 4 8.56 52.99 -3.72
N THR A 5 9.28 53.12 -4.85
CA THR A 5 9.00 52.28 -6.04
C THR A 5 9.95 51.08 -6.27
N LYS A 6 10.89 50.79 -5.37
CA LYS A 6 11.87 49.68 -5.55
C LYS A 6 11.59 48.40 -4.75
N ARG A 7 10.54 48.33 -3.93
CA ARG A 7 10.25 47.13 -3.10
C ARG A 7 9.12 46.23 -3.61
N ILE A 8 8.36 46.63 -4.64
CA ILE A 8 7.24 45.82 -5.15
C ILE A 8 7.65 44.95 -6.36
N LEU A 9 8.63 45.37 -7.17
CA LEU A 9 9.09 44.54 -8.29
C LEU A 9 9.93 43.32 -7.87
N ALA A 10 10.59 43.35 -6.70
CA ALA A 10 11.39 42.21 -6.23
C ALA A 10 10.53 41.04 -5.69
N ALA A 11 9.30 41.31 -5.23
CA ALA A 11 8.40 40.29 -4.70
C ALA A 11 7.57 39.57 -5.80
N ILE A 12 7.35 40.24 -6.94
CA ILE A 12 6.61 39.68 -8.09
C ILE A 12 7.55 38.85 -8.98
N LEU A 13 8.82 39.22 -9.10
CA LEU A 13 9.82 38.41 -9.80
C LEU A 13 10.26 37.18 -8.99
N SER A 14 10.21 37.20 -7.65
CA SER A 14 10.50 36.00 -6.85
C SER A 14 9.38 34.97 -6.88
N THR A 15 8.11 35.39 -6.93
CA THR A 15 6.95 34.48 -7.00
C THR A 15 6.74 33.90 -8.41
N GLY A 16 7.00 34.69 -9.46
CA GLY A 16 6.97 34.19 -10.85
C GLY A 16 8.09 33.21 -11.16
N VAL A 17 9.29 33.43 -10.61
CA VAL A 17 10.40 32.46 -10.75
C VAL A 17 10.09 31.18 -9.97
N ILE A 18 9.61 31.25 -8.72
CA ILE A 18 9.29 30.06 -7.90
C ILE A 18 8.14 29.22 -8.50
N ALA A 19 7.10 29.83 -9.07
CA ALA A 19 6.00 29.10 -9.72
C ALA A 19 6.44 28.45 -11.05
N SER A 20 7.33 29.10 -11.81
CA SER A 20 7.86 28.54 -13.07
C SER A 20 8.94 27.48 -12.85
N THR A 21 9.73 27.56 -11.76
CA THR A 21 10.63 26.47 -11.39
C THR A 21 9.87 25.30 -10.80
N LEU A 22 8.89 25.48 -9.89
CA LEU A 22 8.13 24.35 -9.32
C LEU A 22 7.20 23.67 -10.33
N GLY A 23 6.61 24.42 -11.27
CA GLY A 23 5.87 23.86 -12.40
C GLY A 23 6.76 23.10 -13.41
N ALA A 24 8.08 23.32 -13.37
CA ALA A 24 9.07 22.68 -14.23
C ALA A 24 10.04 21.74 -13.49
N THR A 25 9.93 21.52 -12.17
CA THR A 25 10.84 20.65 -11.38
C THR A 25 10.16 19.54 -10.57
N LEU A 26 8.95 19.13 -10.94
CA LEU A 26 8.42 17.79 -10.61
C LEU A 26 8.63 16.78 -11.75
N THR A 27 9.62 17.03 -12.61
CA THR A 27 10.03 16.16 -13.73
C THR A 27 11.21 15.24 -13.40
N SER A 28 11.73 15.25 -12.17
CA SER A 28 12.52 14.11 -11.69
C SER A 28 11.62 13.14 -10.93
N ALA A 29 10.59 12.64 -11.62
CA ALA A 29 10.02 11.36 -11.28
C ALA A 29 11.15 10.32 -11.30
N ALA A 30 11.07 9.28 -10.47
CA ALA A 30 11.67 8.01 -10.88
C ALA A 30 11.20 7.79 -12.32
N ALA A 31 12.12 7.57 -13.28
CA ALA A 31 11.84 7.70 -14.72
C ALA A 31 10.63 6.89 -15.26
N ASP A 32 10.01 6.06 -14.41
CA ASP A 32 8.94 5.12 -14.73
C ASP A 32 7.58 5.47 -14.10
N VAL A 33 7.47 6.40 -13.14
CA VAL A 33 6.19 6.72 -12.48
C VAL A 33 5.96 8.22 -12.42
N LYS A 34 5.15 8.74 -13.34
CA LYS A 34 4.60 10.10 -13.19
C LYS A 34 3.58 10.04 -12.06
N VAL A 35 3.75 10.88 -11.04
CA VAL A 35 2.79 11.03 -9.96
C VAL A 35 1.99 12.29 -10.23
N ALA A 36 0.67 12.15 -10.35
CA ALA A 36 -0.25 13.28 -10.44
C ALA A 36 -1.13 13.33 -9.19
N ILE A 37 -1.20 14.50 -8.56
CA ILE A 37 -2.10 14.73 -7.43
C ILE A 37 -3.43 15.27 -7.97
N THR A 38 -4.54 14.63 -7.61
CA THR A 38 -5.90 15.05 -7.98
C THR A 38 -6.75 15.23 -6.73
N ASP A 39 -7.64 16.21 -6.77
CA ASP A 39 -8.72 16.33 -5.79
C ASP A 39 -9.95 15.58 -6.36
N ASN A 40 -10.42 14.54 -5.67
CA ASN A 40 -11.65 13.86 -6.04
C ASN A 40 -12.81 14.44 -5.24
N TYR A 41 -13.67 15.20 -5.93
CA TYR A 41 -14.94 15.67 -5.39
C TYR A 41 -15.99 14.55 -5.52
N TYR A 42 -16.28 13.87 -4.42
CA TYR A 42 -17.45 13.00 -4.34
C TYR A 42 -18.71 13.88 -4.29
N THR A 43 -19.33 14.15 -5.43
CA THR A 43 -20.66 14.76 -5.44
C THR A 43 -21.67 13.73 -4.95
N ASN A 44 -22.55 14.11 -4.02
CA ASN A 44 -23.53 13.29 -3.29
C ASN A 44 -24.47 12.37 -4.12
N ASN A 45 -24.35 12.34 -5.44
CA ASN A 45 -25.21 11.57 -6.35
C ASN A 45 -24.54 10.37 -7.04
N TYR A 46 -23.30 10.01 -6.69
CA TYR A 46 -22.63 8.80 -7.21
C TYR A 46 -22.46 7.73 -6.12
N TRP A 47 -23.58 7.38 -5.47
CA TRP A 47 -23.76 6.08 -4.78
C TRP A 47 -24.08 4.93 -5.76
N PHE A 48 -24.13 5.22 -7.06
CA PHE A 48 -24.18 4.21 -8.11
C PHE A 48 -22.77 3.72 -8.42
N PHE A 49 -22.22 2.90 -7.54
CA PHE A 49 -21.65 1.57 -7.84
C PHE A 49 -21.44 0.91 -6.48
N SER A 50 -22.34 -0.01 -6.18
CA SER A 50 -22.34 -0.89 -5.01
C SER A 50 -20.93 -1.33 -4.61
N LYS A 51 -20.64 -1.41 -3.31
CA LYS A 51 -19.85 -2.43 -2.56
C LYS A 51 -18.65 -3.18 -3.20
N TYR A 52 -18.20 -2.83 -4.40
CA TYR A 52 -17.56 -3.74 -5.34
C TYR A 52 -16.48 -3.10 -6.20
N TYR A 53 -16.44 -1.77 -6.40
CA TYR A 53 -15.39 -1.13 -7.19
C TYR A 53 -15.19 0.34 -6.78
N LEU A 54 -14.28 0.61 -5.83
CA LEU A 54 -13.75 1.96 -5.60
C LEU A 54 -12.67 2.24 -6.65
N TYR A 55 -13.11 2.47 -7.90
CA TYR A 55 -12.22 3.04 -8.90
C TYR A 55 -11.98 4.50 -8.55
N GLY A 56 -10.72 4.87 -8.29
CA GLY A 56 -10.33 6.28 -8.25
C GLY A 56 -10.62 6.87 -9.63
N PHE A 57 -11.70 7.64 -9.76
CA PHE A 57 -12.00 8.34 -11.00
C PHE A 57 -11.07 9.52 -11.12
N ILE A 58 -10.24 9.51 -12.15
CA ILE A 58 -9.42 10.66 -12.50
C ILE A 58 -10.32 11.61 -13.31
N PRO A 59 -10.66 12.82 -12.81
CA PRO A 59 -11.35 13.79 -13.65
C PRO A 59 -10.41 14.23 -14.79
N ILE A 60 -10.83 14.08 -16.06
CA ILE A 60 -10.19 14.83 -17.15
C ILE A 60 -10.62 16.30 -17.03
N PRO A 61 -9.67 17.25 -17.07
CA PRO A 61 -9.95 18.67 -16.92
C PRO A 61 -10.74 19.19 -18.12
N ASN A 62 -12.05 19.28 -17.96
CA ASN A 62 -12.84 20.38 -18.53
C ASN A 62 -13.31 21.38 -17.45
N SER A 63 -12.90 21.18 -16.18
CA SER A 63 -13.03 22.19 -15.15
C SER A 63 -11.74 23.01 -15.09
N SER A 64 -11.83 24.29 -15.43
CA SER A 64 -10.75 25.27 -15.45
C SER A 64 -10.23 25.65 -14.05
N LYS A 65 -10.07 24.70 -13.12
CA LYS A 65 -9.57 24.96 -11.77
C LYS A 65 -8.72 23.81 -11.23
N PRO A 66 -7.38 23.95 -11.16
CA PRO A 66 -6.62 23.27 -10.11
C PRO A 66 -6.98 23.97 -8.79
N THR A 67 -7.78 23.33 -7.95
CA THR A 67 -8.42 23.97 -6.79
C THR A 67 -7.58 24.03 -5.51
N ARG A 68 -6.28 23.69 -5.51
CA ARG A 68 -5.38 24.09 -4.43
C ARG A 68 -3.92 24.11 -4.83
N TYR A 69 -3.16 24.99 -4.18
CA TYR A 69 -1.71 25.00 -4.25
C TYR A 69 -1.15 23.73 -3.59
N TYR A 70 -0.09 23.18 -4.19
CA TYR A 70 0.65 22.04 -3.67
C TYR A 70 1.17 22.36 -2.27
N THR A 71 0.73 21.61 -1.26
CA THR A 71 1.13 21.85 0.14
C THR A 71 2.39 21.07 0.50
N PRO A 72 3.09 21.44 1.60
CA PRO A 72 4.19 20.62 2.13
C PRO A 72 3.78 19.17 2.43
N GLU A 73 2.54 18.92 2.80
CA GLU A 73 1.97 17.58 3.00
C GLU A 73 1.84 16.80 1.69
N ASP A 74 1.43 17.47 0.61
CA ASP A 74 1.38 16.89 -0.73
C ASP A 74 2.79 16.47 -1.19
N GLN A 75 3.83 17.26 -0.85
CA GLN A 75 5.23 16.93 -1.12
C GLN A 75 5.70 15.68 -0.36
N LYS A 76 5.36 15.56 0.93
CA LYS A 76 5.74 14.39 1.74
C LYS A 76 5.13 13.12 1.17
N TYR A 77 3.86 13.19 0.79
CA TYR A 77 3.15 12.07 0.19
C TYR A 77 3.77 11.66 -1.16
N TYR A 78 4.04 12.62 -2.05
CA TYR A 78 4.75 12.38 -3.31
C TYR A 78 6.10 11.69 -3.07
N ASN A 79 6.88 12.19 -2.09
CA ASN A 79 8.18 11.60 -1.76
C ASN A 79 8.05 10.15 -1.27
N ASN A 80 7.02 9.83 -0.47
CA ASN A 80 6.74 8.46 -0.04
C ASN A 80 6.39 7.55 -1.21
N ALA A 81 5.52 8.01 -2.13
CA ALA A 81 5.17 7.26 -3.34
C ALA A 81 6.37 7.02 -4.25
N VAL A 82 7.24 8.02 -4.44
CA VAL A 82 8.48 7.88 -5.21
C VAL A 82 9.45 6.91 -4.54
N LYS A 83 9.55 6.93 -3.21
CA LYS A 83 10.41 6.01 -2.45
C LYS A 83 9.98 4.56 -2.66
N VAL A 84 8.69 4.23 -2.50
CA VAL A 84 8.21 2.86 -2.73
C VAL A 84 8.34 2.45 -4.20
N ALA A 85 8.07 3.35 -5.15
CA ALA A 85 8.27 3.06 -6.57
C ALA A 85 9.72 2.67 -6.88
N ASN A 86 10.69 3.42 -6.34
CA ASN A 86 12.12 3.10 -6.47
C ASN A 86 12.49 1.78 -5.78
N PHE A 87 11.90 1.49 -4.62
CA PHE A 87 12.08 0.20 -3.95
C PHE A 87 11.58 -0.95 -4.81
N CYS A 88 10.34 -0.92 -5.30
CA CYS A 88 9.80 -1.96 -6.19
C CYS A 88 10.62 -2.08 -7.48
N ARG A 89 11.10 -0.96 -8.05
CA ARG A 89 12.01 -0.98 -9.20
C ARG A 89 13.30 -1.74 -8.88
N SER A 90 13.87 -1.54 -7.71
CA SER A 90 15.09 -2.25 -7.29
C SER A 90 14.90 -3.77 -7.19
N LEU A 91 13.65 -4.23 -6.98
CA LEU A 91 13.27 -5.66 -6.99
C LEU A 91 13.01 -6.19 -8.41
N GLY A 92 13.00 -5.32 -9.42
CA GLY A 92 12.76 -5.69 -10.82
C GLY A 92 11.40 -5.29 -11.36
N PHE A 93 10.63 -4.45 -10.66
CA PHE A 93 9.41 -3.87 -11.21
C PHE A 93 9.76 -2.79 -12.25
N ASN A 94 9.91 -3.19 -13.51
CA ASN A 94 10.16 -2.28 -14.63
C ASN A 94 8.94 -2.19 -15.56
N GLN A 95 8.49 -0.96 -15.83
CA GLN A 95 7.24 -0.68 -16.55
C GLN A 95 7.27 -0.94 -18.06
N GLU A 96 8.42 -1.24 -18.67
CA GLU A 96 8.54 -1.30 -20.14
C GLU A 96 7.64 -2.37 -20.79
N SER A 97 6.98 -3.24 -20.01
CA SER A 97 5.98 -4.20 -20.50
C SER A 97 4.56 -4.09 -19.91
N LYS A 98 4.27 -3.22 -18.92
CA LYS A 98 2.95 -3.18 -18.25
C LYS A 98 2.57 -1.77 -17.73
N LYS A 99 1.81 -1.00 -18.53
CA LYS A 99 1.06 0.21 -18.12
C LYS A 99 0.08 -0.14 -16.98
N PHE A 100 -0.40 0.78 -16.15
CA PHE A 100 -1.50 0.57 -15.17
C PHE A 100 -2.89 0.77 -15.80
N ASP A 101 -3.90 0.04 -15.31
CA ASP A 101 -5.29 0.24 -15.71
C ASP A 101 -5.82 1.39 -14.89
N ALA A 102 -6.06 2.54 -15.50
CA ALA A 102 -6.64 3.71 -14.87
C ALA A 102 -8.06 3.94 -15.39
N TYR A 103 -8.91 4.55 -14.56
CA TYR A 103 -10.27 4.93 -14.98
C TYR A 103 -10.40 6.44 -14.99
N VAL A 104 -10.74 6.95 -16.16
CA VAL A 104 -10.77 8.38 -16.41
C VAL A 104 -12.19 8.80 -16.77
N TYR A 105 -12.66 9.88 -16.15
CA TYR A 105 -13.98 10.44 -16.40
C TYR A 105 -13.88 11.59 -17.41
N ASN A 106 -14.54 11.43 -18.57
CA ASN A 106 -14.58 12.44 -19.63
C ASN A 106 -15.95 12.44 -20.32
N ASN A 107 -16.52 13.63 -20.57
CA ASN A 107 -17.81 13.80 -21.25
C ASN A 107 -18.93 12.93 -20.68
N ASN A 108 -19.08 12.88 -19.35
CA ASN A 108 -20.05 12.05 -18.63
C ASN A 108 -19.90 10.53 -18.84
N GLN A 109 -18.72 10.06 -19.30
CA GLN A 109 -18.42 8.65 -19.48
C GLN A 109 -17.15 8.26 -18.71
N ILE A 110 -17.18 7.04 -18.15
CA ILE A 110 -16.01 6.39 -17.55
C ILE A 110 -15.31 5.60 -18.64
N LYS A 111 -14.01 5.84 -18.83
CA LYS A 111 -13.18 5.07 -19.77
C LYS A 111 -12.01 4.44 -19.02
N ARG A 112 -11.82 3.14 -19.21
CA ARG A 112 -10.59 2.44 -18.82
C ARG A 112 -9.49 2.83 -19.80
N VAL A 113 -8.36 3.26 -19.28
CA VAL A 113 -7.17 3.64 -20.05
C VAL A 113 -5.95 2.93 -19.49
N ASN A 114 -4.96 2.69 -20.35
CA ASN A 114 -3.65 2.23 -19.93
C ASN A 114 -2.75 3.45 -19.69
N SER A 115 -2.29 3.64 -18.45
CA SER A 115 -1.52 4.80 -17.99
C SER A 115 -0.11 4.41 -17.53
N ASP A 116 0.89 5.22 -17.88
CA ASP A 116 2.25 5.22 -17.28
C ASP A 116 2.32 6.10 -16.01
N THR A 117 1.21 6.78 -15.70
CA THR A 117 1.05 7.71 -14.59
C THR A 117 0.32 7.01 -13.45
N LEU A 118 0.94 7.00 -12.27
CA LEU A 118 0.27 6.70 -11.01
C LEU A 118 -0.51 7.95 -10.60
N TYR A 119 -1.82 7.81 -10.47
CA TYR A 119 -2.65 8.87 -9.95
C TYR A 119 -2.74 8.76 -8.44
N ILE A 120 -2.65 9.89 -7.80
CA ILE A 120 -2.75 10.02 -6.37
C ILE A 120 -3.91 10.95 -6.13
N SER A 121 -4.92 10.47 -5.44
CA SER A 121 -6.15 11.22 -5.25
C SER A 121 -6.41 11.47 -3.78
N TYR A 122 -6.67 12.73 -3.44
CA TYR A 122 -7.21 13.09 -2.14
C TYR A 122 -8.73 13.08 -2.22
N ALA A 123 -9.38 12.32 -1.34
CA ALA A 123 -10.82 12.42 -1.16
C ALA A 123 -11.13 13.72 -0.39
N LEU A 124 -11.33 14.83 -1.08
CA LEU A 124 -11.65 16.10 -0.44
C LEU A 124 -13.14 16.18 -0.11
N ASN A 125 -13.42 16.21 1.20
CA ASN A 125 -14.65 16.63 1.89
C ASN A 125 -16.00 16.23 1.26
N ASN A 126 -16.70 15.31 1.93
CA ASN A 126 -17.94 15.66 2.65
C ASN A 126 -18.26 14.59 3.72
N SER A 127 -18.27 15.03 4.98
CA SER A 127 -18.76 14.35 6.20
C SER A 127 -18.21 12.96 6.52
N GLU A 128 -17.40 12.86 7.58
CA GLU A 128 -17.24 11.71 8.51
C GLU A 128 -16.91 10.29 8.00
N LEU A 129 -16.91 10.00 6.70
CA LEU A 129 -17.18 8.63 6.22
C LEU A 129 -16.05 7.91 5.49
N TYR A 130 -14.90 8.55 5.20
CA TYR A 130 -13.80 7.85 4.52
C TYR A 130 -12.47 7.95 5.29
N LYS A 131 -12.35 7.08 6.30
CA LYS A 131 -11.17 6.94 7.17
C LYS A 131 -10.26 5.81 6.67
N ASN A 132 -9.98 5.74 5.37
CA ASN A 132 -9.19 4.66 4.76
C ASN A 132 -8.27 5.17 3.63
N ALA A 133 -7.29 4.36 3.24
CA ALA A 133 -6.55 4.51 1.99
C ALA A 133 -6.84 3.28 1.10
N ILE A 134 -6.81 3.46 -0.22
CA ILE A 134 -7.04 2.39 -1.20
C ILE A 134 -6.14 2.60 -2.42
N GLY A 135 -5.31 1.61 -2.72
CA GLY A 135 -4.61 1.43 -3.99
C GLY A 135 -5.42 0.56 -4.94
N GLN A 136 -6.01 1.15 -5.97
CA GLN A 136 -6.72 0.41 -7.00
C GLN A 136 -6.68 1.13 -8.34
N ALA A 137 -6.59 0.33 -9.41
CA ALA A 137 -6.74 0.80 -10.79
C ALA A 137 -5.89 2.05 -11.11
N GLY A 138 -4.58 1.91 -10.93
CA GLY A 138 -3.63 2.97 -11.27
C GLY A 138 -3.77 4.23 -10.42
N SER A 139 -4.51 4.15 -9.31
CA SER A 139 -4.69 5.25 -8.37
C SER A 139 -4.47 4.82 -6.92
N ILE A 140 -3.90 5.71 -6.10
CA ILE A 140 -3.95 5.61 -4.63
C ILE A 140 -4.86 6.72 -4.13
N THR A 141 -5.97 6.37 -3.51
CA THR A 141 -6.90 7.31 -2.90
C THR A 141 -6.70 7.34 -1.39
N VAL A 142 -6.46 8.52 -0.84
CA VAL A 142 -6.27 8.69 0.60
C VAL A 142 -7.43 9.50 1.19
N GLY A 143 -8.03 8.96 2.25
CA GLY A 143 -9.11 9.57 3.00
C GLY A 143 -8.68 10.57 4.07
N SER A 144 -9.66 11.31 4.56
CA SER A 144 -9.51 12.20 5.71
C SER A 144 -9.64 11.41 7.01
N VAL A 145 -8.67 11.57 7.91
CA VAL A 145 -8.71 10.98 9.25
C VAL A 145 -9.23 11.97 10.28
N ASP A 146 -9.53 11.48 11.49
CA ASP A 146 -9.74 12.37 12.63
C ASP A 146 -8.42 13.07 12.99
N SER A 147 -8.28 14.30 12.51
CA SER A 147 -7.07 15.11 12.69
C SER A 147 -6.76 15.45 14.15
N THR A 148 -7.66 15.19 15.09
CA THR A 148 -7.40 15.33 16.53
C THR A 148 -6.45 14.25 17.03
N TYR A 149 -6.62 13.01 16.55
CA TYR A 149 -5.92 11.83 17.05
C TYR A 149 -4.95 11.22 16.05
N MET A 150 -5.08 11.56 14.77
CA MET A 150 -4.32 10.93 13.69
C MET A 150 -3.68 11.98 12.78
N ASN A 151 -2.47 11.70 12.33
CA ASN A 151 -1.82 12.40 11.23
C ASN A 151 -2.50 12.00 9.91
N PRO A 152 -2.47 12.85 8.87
CA PRO A 152 -2.96 12.45 7.54
C PRO A 152 -2.34 11.13 7.11
N MET A 153 -3.13 10.16 6.65
CA MET A 153 -2.64 8.86 6.16
C MET A 153 -1.58 9.04 5.06
N SER A 154 -1.70 10.13 4.30
CA SER A 154 -0.76 10.53 3.27
C SER A 154 0.66 10.81 3.80
N SER A 155 0.79 11.14 5.08
CA SER A 155 2.09 11.41 5.70
C SER A 155 2.80 10.16 6.21
N VAL A 156 2.16 9.00 6.16
CA VAL A 156 2.65 7.75 6.78
C VAL A 156 3.27 6.84 5.70
N PRO A 157 4.60 6.66 5.67
CA PRO A 157 5.29 6.04 4.53
C PRO A 157 4.89 4.59 4.23
N ASP A 158 4.76 3.76 5.25
CA ASP A 158 4.38 2.34 5.16
C ASP A 158 2.94 2.14 4.66
N ILE A 159 1.99 3.02 5.01
CA ILE A 159 0.63 3.03 4.43
C ILE A 159 0.70 3.33 2.94
N ILE A 160 1.52 4.29 2.52
CA ILE A 160 1.63 4.63 1.09
C ILE A 160 2.30 3.51 0.31
N ALA A 161 3.29 2.87 0.94
CA ALA A 161 3.92 1.71 0.36
C ALA A 161 2.94 0.54 0.24
N HIS A 162 2.12 0.27 1.26
CA HIS A 162 1.04 -0.72 1.23
C HIS A 162 0.10 -0.50 0.05
N GLU A 163 -0.46 0.71 -0.12
CA GLU A 163 -1.36 0.98 -1.25
C GLU A 163 -0.68 0.89 -2.62
N TYR A 164 0.60 1.25 -2.71
CA TYR A 164 1.36 1.09 -3.95
C TYR A 164 1.56 -0.39 -4.29
N VAL A 165 1.81 -1.23 -3.28
CA VAL A 165 2.04 -2.66 -3.48
C VAL A 165 0.77 -3.36 -3.99
N HIS A 166 -0.43 -2.93 -3.61
CA HIS A 166 -1.67 -3.41 -4.26
C HIS A 166 -1.66 -3.24 -5.78
N LEU A 167 -1.08 -2.14 -6.29
CA LEU A 167 -0.95 -1.94 -7.73
C LEU A 167 0.09 -2.90 -8.36
N VAL A 168 1.14 -3.24 -7.62
CA VAL A 168 2.16 -4.21 -8.01
C VAL A 168 1.57 -5.63 -8.07
N GLU A 169 0.85 -6.03 -7.02
CA GLU A 169 0.13 -7.31 -6.94
C GLU A 169 -0.82 -7.48 -8.12
N HIS A 170 -1.60 -6.44 -8.43
CA HIS A 170 -2.48 -6.43 -9.59
C HIS A 170 -1.74 -6.64 -10.91
N ARG A 171 -0.53 -6.09 -11.05
CA ARG A 171 0.24 -6.20 -12.30
C ARG A 171 1.02 -7.50 -12.45
N ILE A 172 1.46 -8.09 -11.36
CA ILE A 172 2.26 -9.31 -11.39
C ILE A 172 1.36 -10.54 -11.31
N ALA A 173 0.50 -10.60 -10.29
CA ALA A 173 -0.33 -11.75 -9.99
C ALA A 173 -1.76 -11.65 -10.54
N GLY A 174 -2.15 -10.49 -11.08
CA GLY A 174 -3.52 -10.25 -11.56
C GLY A 174 -4.53 -10.07 -10.43
N TRP A 175 -4.07 -9.86 -9.19
CA TRP A 175 -4.94 -9.75 -8.03
C TRP A 175 -5.67 -8.39 -8.00
N ASP A 176 -6.99 -8.42 -7.92
CA ASP A 176 -7.83 -7.24 -7.75
C ASP A 176 -8.89 -7.49 -6.66
N ALA A 177 -9.85 -6.59 -6.52
CA ALA A 177 -10.93 -6.72 -5.54
C ALA A 177 -11.70 -8.05 -5.62
N SER A 178 -11.69 -8.75 -6.76
CA SER A 178 -12.31 -10.08 -6.88
C SER A 178 -11.58 -11.13 -6.05
N VAL A 179 -10.27 -11.01 -5.85
CA VAL A 179 -9.48 -11.98 -5.05
C VAL A 179 -9.91 -11.94 -3.58
N LYS A 180 -10.13 -10.74 -3.03
CA LYS A 180 -10.69 -10.53 -1.67
C LYS A 180 -12.08 -11.18 -1.52
N GLN A 181 -12.82 -11.29 -2.62
CA GLN A 181 -14.16 -11.87 -2.67
C GLN A 181 -14.15 -13.36 -3.04
N GLY A 182 -13.07 -13.91 -3.58
CA GLY A 182 -13.03 -15.30 -4.00
C GLY A 182 -12.92 -16.24 -2.81
N ASN A 183 -12.01 -15.91 -1.89
CA ASN A 183 -11.87 -16.54 -0.58
C ASN A 183 -11.12 -15.61 0.39
N PHE A 184 -11.23 -15.85 1.70
CA PHE A 184 -10.57 -14.99 2.69
C PHE A 184 -9.04 -15.08 2.66
N GLU A 185 -8.45 -16.22 2.30
CA GLU A 185 -6.99 -16.39 2.25
C GLU A 185 -6.38 -15.55 1.14
N GLY A 186 -7.01 -15.50 -0.04
CA GLY A 186 -6.61 -14.66 -1.15
C GLY A 186 -6.67 -13.18 -0.76
N GLY A 187 -7.74 -12.77 -0.08
CA GLY A 187 -7.84 -11.41 0.45
C GLY A 187 -6.78 -11.10 1.50
N ALA A 188 -6.57 -12.02 2.45
CA ALA A 188 -5.55 -11.91 3.48
C ALA A 188 -4.13 -11.90 2.91
N LEU A 189 -3.86 -12.65 1.84
CA LEU A 189 -2.58 -12.65 1.15
C LEU A 189 -2.33 -11.31 0.46
N MET A 190 -3.33 -10.74 -0.22
CA MET A 190 -3.21 -9.42 -0.83
C MET A 190 -2.84 -8.35 0.21
N GLU A 191 -3.51 -8.35 1.37
CA GLU A 191 -3.16 -7.45 2.47
C GLU A 191 -1.75 -7.73 3.03
N ALA A 192 -1.40 -9.01 3.19
CA ALA A 192 -0.12 -9.40 3.76
C ALA A 192 1.06 -9.01 2.87
N TYR A 193 0.99 -9.22 1.56
CA TYR A 193 2.05 -8.80 0.65
C TYR A 193 2.25 -7.29 0.67
N SER A 194 1.16 -6.53 0.75
CA SER A 194 1.19 -5.08 0.86
C SER A 194 1.79 -4.60 2.19
N ASP A 195 1.51 -5.25 3.31
CA ASP A 195 2.19 -5.01 4.59
C ASP A 195 3.68 -5.35 4.52
N ILE A 196 4.02 -6.54 4.03
CA ILE A 196 5.40 -7.06 3.99
C ILE A 196 6.29 -6.18 3.13
N LEU A 197 5.88 -5.90 1.89
CA LEU A 197 6.66 -5.06 0.99
C LEU A 197 6.60 -3.59 1.39
N GLY A 198 5.52 -3.16 2.05
CA GLY A 198 5.41 -1.85 2.69
C GLY A 198 6.51 -1.62 3.72
N GLU A 199 6.60 -2.51 4.70
CA GLU A 199 7.65 -2.54 5.73
C GLU A 199 9.05 -2.64 5.13
N LEU A 200 9.26 -3.58 4.20
CA LEU A 200 10.59 -3.80 3.62
C LEU A 200 11.07 -2.62 2.77
N SER A 201 10.16 -1.76 2.31
CA SER A 201 10.49 -0.49 1.65
C SER A 201 11.03 0.58 2.59
N GLU A 202 10.78 0.43 3.90
CA GLU A 202 11.29 1.35 4.90
C GLU A 202 12.79 1.21 5.08
N THR A 203 13.43 2.29 5.53
CA THR A 203 14.88 2.25 5.80
C THR A 203 15.16 1.29 6.95
N ASN A 204 14.38 1.42 8.02
CA ASN A 204 14.43 0.60 9.23
C ASN A 204 13.02 0.06 9.51
N PRO A 205 12.65 -1.10 8.95
CA PRO A 205 11.33 -1.69 9.18
C PRO A 205 11.16 -1.96 10.68
N ASP A 206 10.11 -1.41 11.28
CA ASP A 206 9.76 -1.65 12.68
C ASP A 206 8.74 -2.79 12.83
N TRP A 207 8.24 -3.32 11.70
CA TRP A 207 7.25 -4.38 11.57
C TRP A 207 5.91 -4.03 12.19
N ARG A 208 5.50 -2.77 12.06
CA ARG A 208 4.30 -2.19 12.66
C ARG A 208 3.69 -1.14 11.75
N MET A 209 2.68 -1.56 11.00
CA MET A 209 1.97 -0.72 10.05
C MET A 209 1.29 0.46 10.73
N GLY A 210 1.54 1.68 10.24
CA GLY A 210 0.83 2.89 10.61
C GLY A 210 1.19 3.45 11.98
N THR A 211 2.39 3.21 12.50
CA THR A 211 2.82 3.79 13.79
C THR A 211 2.80 5.31 13.79
N ALA A 212 3.24 5.93 12.69
CA ALA A 212 3.24 7.38 12.49
C ALA A 212 1.84 7.97 12.23
N LEU A 213 0.82 7.12 12.06
CA LEU A 213 -0.55 7.56 11.88
C LEU A 213 -1.13 8.16 13.16
N PHE A 214 -0.76 7.66 14.33
CA PHE A 214 -1.33 8.08 15.60
C PHE A 214 -0.53 9.25 16.21
N LYS A 215 -1.21 10.35 16.55
CA LYS A 215 -0.61 11.48 17.28
C LYS A 215 -0.34 11.09 18.73
N ASN A 216 0.72 11.66 19.31
CA ASN A 216 1.15 11.40 20.69
C ASN A 216 1.25 9.89 21.00
N ASN A 217 1.71 9.11 20.02
CA ASN A 217 1.89 7.69 20.16
C ASN A 217 3.16 7.43 20.97
N SER A 218 3.00 6.88 22.18
CA SER A 218 4.12 6.42 23.03
C SER A 218 4.88 5.22 22.43
N GLY A 219 4.55 4.82 21.21
CA GLY A 219 5.09 3.65 20.54
C GLY A 219 4.23 2.40 20.70
N ASP A 220 3.00 2.49 21.22
CA ASP A 220 2.15 1.31 21.45
C ASP A 220 1.03 1.15 20.41
N LYS A 221 0.73 2.22 19.66
CA LYS A 221 -0.37 2.23 18.68
C LYS A 221 0.16 2.01 17.27
N CYS A 222 -0.48 1.10 16.55
CA CYS A 222 -0.28 0.86 15.13
C CYS A 222 -1.59 0.28 14.57
N LEU A 223 -1.77 0.30 13.25
CA LEU A 223 -2.89 -0.35 12.60
C LEU A 223 -2.78 -1.88 12.68
N ARG A 224 -1.56 -2.40 12.46
CA ARG A 224 -1.23 -3.82 12.54
C ARG A 224 0.18 -3.98 13.11
N ASP A 225 0.33 -4.82 14.13
CA ASP A 225 1.63 -5.18 14.68
C ASP A 225 2.08 -6.52 14.09
N LEU A 226 3.02 -6.52 13.14
CA LEU A 226 3.44 -7.74 12.45
C LEU A 226 4.43 -8.56 13.27
N ARG A 227 5.12 -7.94 14.25
CA ARG A 227 6.01 -8.65 15.19
C ARG A 227 5.24 -9.37 16.30
N ASN A 228 4.05 -8.88 16.65
CA ASN A 228 3.15 -9.47 17.63
C ASN A 228 1.67 -9.18 17.29
N PRO A 229 1.10 -9.87 16.29
CA PRO A 229 -0.26 -9.63 15.80
C PRO A 229 -1.31 -9.56 16.88
N VAL A 230 -1.29 -10.52 17.82
CA VAL A 230 -2.29 -10.63 18.89
C VAL A 230 -2.28 -9.44 19.87
N SER A 231 -1.21 -8.65 19.88
CA SER A 231 -1.08 -7.46 20.72
C SER A 231 -1.46 -6.15 20.02
N THR A 232 -1.80 -6.20 18.73
CA THR A 232 -2.16 -5.02 17.95
C THR A 232 -3.23 -4.19 18.66
N TYR A 233 -2.95 -2.89 18.81
CA TYR A 233 -3.87 -1.97 19.46
C TYR A 233 -5.15 -1.79 18.62
N THR A 234 -6.28 -2.21 19.17
CA THR A 234 -7.59 -1.96 18.58
C THR A 234 -8.20 -0.66 19.13
N PRO A 235 -8.47 0.37 18.29
CA PRO A 235 -9.14 1.57 18.76
C PRO A 235 -10.54 1.25 19.31
N LYS A 236 -10.95 2.03 20.31
CA LYS A 236 -12.32 2.01 20.83
C LYS A 236 -13.17 2.98 20.02
N ASN A 237 -14.41 2.62 19.73
CA ASN A 237 -15.40 3.54 19.18
C ASN A 237 -15.81 4.58 20.24
N SER A 238 -16.62 5.58 19.85
CA SER A 238 -17.07 6.65 20.75
C SER A 238 -17.88 6.16 21.95
N ALA A 239 -18.40 4.92 21.92
CA ALA A 239 -19.08 4.27 23.03
C ALA A 239 -18.13 3.49 23.96
N GLY A 240 -16.81 3.57 23.74
CA GLY A 240 -15.80 2.85 24.52
C GLY A 240 -15.63 1.37 24.15
N THR A 241 -16.37 0.87 23.16
CA THR A 241 -16.30 -0.51 22.67
C THR A 241 -15.14 -0.66 21.71
N ARG A 242 -14.28 -1.68 21.89
CA ARG A 242 -13.24 -2.01 20.90
C ARG A 242 -13.91 -2.24 19.54
N VAL A 243 -13.40 -1.60 18.48
CA VAL A 243 -13.78 -1.89 17.09
C VAL A 243 -13.11 -3.21 16.73
N SER A 244 -13.73 -4.33 17.10
CA SER A 244 -13.08 -5.64 17.24
C SER A 244 -12.57 -6.24 15.92
N VAL A 245 -11.38 -5.85 15.49
CA VAL A 245 -10.54 -6.66 14.61
C VAL A 245 -9.56 -7.40 15.51
N LYS A 246 -9.63 -8.73 15.52
CA LYS A 246 -8.69 -9.58 16.24
C LYS A 246 -7.67 -10.09 15.23
N PHE A 247 -6.40 -9.79 15.46
CA PHE A 247 -5.32 -10.24 14.60
C PHE A 247 -4.70 -11.54 15.11
N TYR A 248 -4.14 -12.31 14.19
CA TYR A 248 -3.66 -13.66 14.44
C TYR A 248 -2.22 -13.84 13.94
N ASP A 249 -1.47 -14.68 14.64
CA ASP A 249 -0.11 -15.12 14.34
C ASP A 249 -0.04 -16.63 14.08
N ASP A 250 -1.17 -17.35 14.24
CA ASP A 250 -1.28 -18.79 14.13
C ASP A 250 -2.52 -19.19 13.33
N TYR A 251 -2.31 -19.88 12.20
CA TYR A 251 -3.36 -20.29 11.29
C TYR A 251 -4.29 -21.37 11.85
N ASN A 252 -3.80 -22.28 12.68
CA ASN A 252 -4.65 -23.30 13.32
C ASN A 252 -5.54 -22.67 14.38
N LYS A 253 -5.00 -21.74 15.18
CA LYS A 253 -5.79 -20.95 16.14
C LYS A 253 -6.86 -20.14 15.42
N PHE A 254 -6.49 -19.46 14.33
CA PHE A 254 -7.43 -18.73 13.50
C PHE A 254 -8.61 -19.60 13.03
N LYS A 255 -8.33 -20.77 12.43
CA LYS A 255 -9.37 -21.70 11.99
C LYS A 255 -10.24 -22.23 13.13
N THR A 256 -9.64 -22.49 14.30
CA THR A 256 -10.35 -22.99 15.48
C THR A 256 -11.34 -21.97 16.02
N GLU A 257 -10.93 -20.71 16.07
CA GLU A 257 -11.76 -19.62 16.58
C GLU A 257 -12.76 -19.10 15.53
N ASN A 258 -12.53 -19.37 14.25
CA ASN A 258 -13.38 -18.94 13.13
C ASN A 258 -13.84 -20.13 12.26
N PRO A 259 -14.53 -21.14 12.82
CA PRO A 259 -14.87 -22.38 12.10
C PRO A 259 -15.87 -22.19 10.94
N GLY A 260 -16.59 -21.06 10.91
CA GLY A 260 -17.56 -20.70 9.86
C GLY A 260 -17.04 -19.72 8.81
N MET A 261 -15.76 -19.35 8.89
CA MET A 261 -15.17 -18.35 7.99
C MET A 261 -14.92 -18.88 6.57
N TYR A 262 -15.11 -20.17 6.32
CA TYR A 262 -15.25 -20.71 4.98
C TYR A 262 -16.74 -20.66 4.59
N PRO A 263 -17.22 -19.80 3.66
CA PRO A 263 -16.48 -19.02 2.65
C PRO A 263 -16.60 -17.49 2.87
N SER A 264 -16.44 -16.99 4.09
CA SER A 264 -16.51 -15.55 4.40
C SER A 264 -15.59 -14.73 3.49
N ARG A 265 -16.08 -13.54 3.11
CA ARG A 265 -15.47 -12.61 2.15
C ARG A 265 -15.37 -11.20 2.75
N SER A 266 -15.43 -11.09 4.07
CA SER A 266 -15.45 -9.79 4.73
C SER A 266 -14.05 -9.21 4.80
N ASP A 267 -13.92 -7.90 4.61
CA ASP A 267 -12.61 -7.23 4.70
C ASP A 267 -12.00 -7.39 6.09
N VAL A 268 -12.83 -7.39 7.14
CA VAL A 268 -12.39 -7.60 8.54
C VAL A 268 -11.68 -8.94 8.70
N ASP A 269 -12.20 -9.98 8.07
CA ASP A 269 -11.63 -11.32 8.11
C ASP A 269 -10.29 -11.38 7.33
N ASN A 270 -10.23 -10.71 6.18
CA ASN A 270 -9.00 -10.59 5.38
C ASN A 270 -7.90 -9.88 6.18
N TYR A 271 -8.21 -8.72 6.78
CA TYR A 271 -7.24 -7.99 7.62
C TYR A 271 -6.81 -8.82 8.83
N SER A 272 -7.74 -9.52 9.48
CA SER A 272 -7.47 -10.34 10.67
C SER A 272 -6.51 -11.50 10.39
N ALA A 273 -6.68 -12.17 9.24
CA ALA A 273 -5.85 -13.30 8.83
C ALA A 273 -4.54 -12.88 8.15
N SER A 274 -4.47 -11.68 7.55
CA SER A 274 -3.28 -11.18 6.86
C SER A 274 -2.03 -11.19 7.73
N THR A 275 -2.19 -10.86 9.02
CA THR A 275 -1.08 -10.78 9.97
C THR A 275 -0.41 -12.12 10.23
N ILE A 276 -1.05 -13.25 9.92
CA ILE A 276 -0.44 -14.58 10.06
C ILE A 276 0.71 -14.72 9.04
N VAL A 277 0.47 -14.29 7.80
CA VAL A 277 1.45 -14.33 6.71
C VAL A 277 2.50 -13.24 6.89
N SER A 278 2.08 -12.03 7.25
CA SER A 278 3.00 -10.93 7.56
C SER A 278 3.92 -11.25 8.75
N HIS A 279 3.40 -11.94 9.77
CA HIS A 279 4.21 -12.42 10.90
C HIS A 279 5.22 -13.48 10.46
N ALA A 280 4.89 -14.36 9.51
CA ALA A 280 5.87 -15.27 8.94
C ALA A 280 7.02 -14.51 8.26
N ALA A 281 6.75 -13.41 7.55
CA ALA A 281 7.80 -12.57 6.97
C ALA A 281 8.68 -11.90 8.04
N TYR A 282 8.08 -11.42 9.14
CA TYR A 282 8.82 -10.92 10.30
C TYR A 282 9.74 -12.00 10.89
N LEU A 283 9.24 -13.22 11.05
CA LEU A 283 10.02 -14.36 11.51
C LEU A 283 11.18 -14.67 10.54
N MET A 284 10.95 -14.63 9.23
CA MET A 284 12.02 -14.76 8.23
C MET A 284 13.11 -13.69 8.42
N SER A 285 12.73 -12.43 8.64
CA SER A 285 13.68 -11.34 8.91
C SER A 285 14.49 -11.60 10.18
N THR A 286 13.83 -11.94 11.28
CA THR A 286 14.49 -12.20 12.58
C THR A 286 15.35 -13.46 12.61
N SER A 287 15.09 -14.41 11.72
CA SER A 287 15.96 -15.58 11.51
C SER A 287 17.31 -15.24 10.85
N GLY A 288 17.51 -13.98 10.44
CA GLY A 288 18.73 -13.48 9.83
C GLY A 288 18.73 -13.48 8.29
N ILE A 289 17.57 -13.63 7.64
CA ILE A 289 17.47 -13.35 6.20
C ILE A 289 17.62 -11.84 6.03
N ARG A 290 18.57 -11.42 5.19
CA ARG A 290 18.80 -9.99 4.94
C ARG A 290 17.57 -9.35 4.29
N LYS A 291 17.32 -8.08 4.61
CA LYS A 291 16.16 -7.31 4.11
C LYS A 291 16.04 -7.32 2.58
N ASP A 292 17.15 -7.10 1.87
CA ASP A 292 17.22 -7.11 0.40
C ASP A 292 16.83 -8.47 -0.19
N VAL A 293 17.30 -9.55 0.44
CA VAL A 293 16.95 -10.92 0.05
C VAL A 293 15.48 -11.16 0.31
N LEU A 294 15.01 -10.87 1.52
CA LEU A 294 13.62 -11.11 1.91
C LEU A 294 12.63 -10.37 0.99
N ALA A 295 12.90 -9.10 0.69
CA ALA A 295 12.11 -8.31 -0.26
C ALA A 295 12.07 -8.95 -1.64
N GLN A 296 13.21 -9.43 -2.15
CA GLN A 296 13.26 -10.12 -3.45
C GLN A 296 12.47 -11.44 -3.42
N LEU A 297 12.53 -12.21 -2.33
CA LEU A 297 11.80 -13.48 -2.21
C LEU A 297 10.29 -13.28 -2.26
N TRP A 298 9.78 -12.32 -1.50
CA TRP A 298 8.34 -11.98 -1.51
C TRP A 298 7.93 -11.33 -2.83
N TYR A 299 8.76 -10.47 -3.42
CA TYR A 299 8.42 -9.90 -4.72
C TYR A 299 8.37 -10.95 -5.84
N ASP A 300 9.39 -11.83 -5.91
CA ASP A 300 9.47 -12.88 -6.93
C ASP A 300 8.33 -13.91 -6.76
N SER A 301 7.87 -14.17 -5.54
CA SER A 301 6.80 -15.14 -5.29
C SER A 301 5.45 -14.74 -5.88
N LEU A 302 5.20 -13.44 -6.11
CA LEU A 302 3.99 -12.97 -6.81
C LEU A 302 3.86 -13.59 -8.21
N SER A 303 4.98 -13.90 -8.88
CA SER A 303 4.97 -14.50 -10.23
C SER A 303 4.80 -16.03 -10.21
N GLU A 304 4.75 -16.66 -9.03
CA GLU A 304 4.61 -18.11 -8.89
C GLU A 304 3.15 -18.56 -8.80
N TYR A 305 2.22 -17.63 -8.52
CA TYR A 305 0.81 -17.94 -8.43
C TYR A 305 0.21 -18.20 -9.80
N LYS A 306 -0.56 -19.30 -9.90
CA LYS A 306 -1.31 -19.69 -11.10
C LYS A 306 -2.82 -19.60 -10.92
N ASN A 307 -3.26 -19.45 -9.67
CA ASN A 307 -4.65 -19.41 -9.26
C ASN A 307 -5.04 -17.97 -8.93
N ALA A 308 -6.22 -17.55 -9.40
CA ALA A 308 -6.78 -16.24 -9.07
C ALA A 308 -7.16 -16.11 -7.59
N TYR A 309 -7.34 -17.24 -6.88
CA TYR A 309 -7.80 -17.27 -5.49
C TYR A 309 -6.85 -18.13 -4.63
N PRO A 310 -5.63 -17.65 -4.35
CA PRO A 310 -4.61 -18.44 -3.68
C PRO A 310 -4.93 -18.70 -2.21
N SER A 311 -4.42 -19.82 -1.73
CA SER A 311 -4.42 -20.25 -0.32
C SER A 311 -3.10 -19.93 0.37
N PHE A 312 -3.06 -19.99 1.70
CA PHE A 312 -1.84 -19.85 2.49
C PHE A 312 -0.82 -20.95 2.18
N SER A 313 -1.27 -22.17 1.87
CA SER A 313 -0.39 -23.26 1.45
C SER A 313 0.28 -22.96 0.08
N GLU A 314 -0.49 -22.42 -0.86
CA GLU A 314 0.06 -21.94 -2.13
C GLU A 314 1.03 -20.78 -1.92
N CYS A 315 0.81 -19.91 -0.94
CA CYS A 315 1.77 -18.88 -0.56
C CYS A 315 3.11 -19.46 -0.08
N ARG A 316 3.10 -20.47 0.80
CA ARG A 316 4.33 -21.16 1.20
C ARG A 316 5.05 -21.74 -0.01
N THR A 317 4.31 -22.41 -0.88
CA THR A 317 4.85 -23.00 -2.12
C THR A 317 5.48 -21.93 -3.02
N ALA A 318 4.81 -20.80 -3.21
CA ALA A 318 5.28 -19.67 -4.01
C ALA A 318 6.59 -19.08 -3.46
N VAL A 319 6.65 -18.79 -2.15
CA VAL A 319 7.85 -18.22 -1.51
C VAL A 319 9.01 -19.22 -1.52
N VAL A 320 8.74 -20.51 -1.32
CA VAL A 320 9.76 -21.57 -1.46
C VAL A 320 10.26 -21.68 -2.91
N SER A 321 9.38 -21.57 -3.90
CA SER A 321 9.76 -21.55 -5.33
C SER A 321 10.66 -20.34 -5.64
N ALA A 322 10.25 -19.13 -5.23
CA ALA A 322 11.04 -17.91 -5.36
C ALA A 322 12.41 -18.04 -4.67
N THR A 323 12.46 -18.66 -3.49
CA THR A 323 13.71 -18.94 -2.76
C THR A 323 14.65 -19.84 -3.55
N ASN A 324 14.13 -20.90 -4.16
CA ASN A 324 14.92 -21.77 -5.03
C ASN A 324 15.47 -21.03 -6.24
N LYS A 325 14.64 -20.23 -6.91
CA LYS A 325 15.04 -19.42 -8.09
C LYS A 325 16.09 -18.37 -7.71
N TYR A 326 15.91 -17.67 -6.60
CA TYR A 326 16.86 -16.71 -6.07
C TYR A 326 18.22 -17.36 -5.79
N ALA A 327 18.23 -18.48 -5.05
CA ALA A 327 19.46 -19.20 -4.72
C ALA A 327 20.20 -19.67 -5.98
N ALA A 328 19.47 -20.18 -6.99
CA ALA A 328 20.05 -20.58 -8.27
C ALA A 328 20.63 -19.37 -9.02
N LYS A 329 19.87 -18.27 -9.14
CA LYS A 329 20.30 -17.02 -9.79
C LYS A 329 21.54 -16.41 -9.15
N LYS A 330 21.69 -16.53 -7.82
CA LYS A 330 22.84 -16.02 -7.06
C LYS A 330 23.99 -17.02 -6.92
N GLY A 331 23.88 -18.22 -7.51
CA GLY A 331 24.93 -19.24 -7.44
C GLY A 331 25.21 -19.73 -6.02
N TYR A 332 24.20 -19.82 -5.16
CA TYR A 332 24.38 -20.28 -3.79
C TYR A 332 24.84 -21.74 -3.76
N SER A 333 25.78 -22.06 -2.86
CA SER A 333 26.15 -23.44 -2.56
C SER A 333 24.94 -24.23 -2.03
N ALA A 334 24.99 -25.56 -2.11
CA ALA A 334 23.93 -26.42 -1.56
C ALA A 334 23.65 -26.12 -0.08
N ARG A 335 24.70 -25.83 0.71
CA ARG A 335 24.60 -25.45 2.12
C ARG A 335 23.86 -24.11 2.29
N ASN A 336 24.28 -23.05 1.58
CA ASN A 336 23.67 -21.73 1.72
C ASN A 336 22.22 -21.72 1.23
N LYS A 337 21.91 -22.49 0.18
CA LYS A 337 20.54 -22.72 -0.29
C LYS A 337 19.71 -23.42 0.78
N ALA A 338 20.22 -24.50 1.37
CA ALA A 338 19.51 -25.25 2.41
C ALA A 338 19.25 -24.38 3.66
N GLU A 339 20.22 -23.54 4.06
CA GLU A 339 20.07 -22.60 5.18
C GLU A 339 18.96 -21.57 4.90
N LEU A 340 18.95 -20.95 3.72
CA LEU A 340 17.92 -19.98 3.33
C LEU A 340 16.52 -20.63 3.30
N LEU A 341 16.40 -21.81 2.69
CA LEU A 341 15.14 -22.58 2.66
C LEU A 341 14.71 -23.02 4.06
N GLY A 342 15.65 -23.40 4.92
CA GLY A 342 15.37 -23.79 6.30
C GLY A 342 14.72 -22.66 7.09
N ARG A 343 15.23 -21.43 6.94
CA ARG A 343 14.67 -20.23 7.56
C ARG A 343 13.27 -19.87 7.05
N VAL A 344 13.07 -19.94 5.73
CA VAL A 344 11.74 -19.73 5.10
C VAL A 344 10.72 -20.75 5.61
N ASN A 345 11.06 -22.04 5.58
CA ASN A 345 10.18 -23.11 6.04
C ASN A 345 9.88 -22.99 7.54
N TRP A 346 10.90 -22.74 8.35
CA TRP A 346 10.75 -22.55 9.80
C TRP A 346 9.73 -21.45 10.12
N ALA A 347 9.80 -20.31 9.41
CA ALA A 347 8.87 -19.21 9.64
C ALA A 347 7.41 -19.59 9.31
N PHE A 348 7.17 -20.28 8.18
CA PHE A 348 5.83 -20.78 7.85
C PHE A 348 5.34 -21.85 8.84
N ASP A 349 6.23 -22.73 9.30
CA ASP A 349 5.89 -23.75 10.30
C ASP A 349 5.52 -23.12 11.65
N LYS A 350 6.16 -22.00 12.03
CA LYS A 350 5.83 -21.25 13.25
C LYS A 350 4.43 -20.64 13.26
N VAL A 351 3.88 -20.33 12.09
CA VAL A 351 2.53 -19.77 11.94
C VAL A 351 1.50 -20.82 11.48
N ASN A 352 1.88 -22.11 11.48
CA ASN A 352 1.04 -23.24 11.08
C ASN A 352 0.54 -23.22 9.62
N ILE A 353 1.29 -22.63 8.69
CA ILE A 353 1.02 -22.69 7.25
C ILE A 353 1.80 -23.86 6.66
N LYS A 354 1.10 -24.82 6.04
CA LYS A 354 1.69 -26.08 5.54
C LYS A 354 1.89 -26.11 4.04
#